data_AF-A0A4Z0PEP6-F1
#
_entry.id   AF-A0A4Z0PEP6-F1
#
_cell.length_a   1.000
_cell.length_b   1.000
_cell.length_c   1.000
_cell.angle_alpha   90.00
_cell.angle_beta   90.00
_cell.angle_gamma   90.00
#
_symmetry.space_group_name_H-M   'P 1'
#
loop_
_entity.id
_entity.type
_entity.pdbx_description
1 polymer ?
#
loop_
_entity_poly.entity_id
_entity_poly.type
_entity_poly.pdbx_seq_one_letter_code
_entity_poly.pdbx_strand_id
1 'polypeptide(L)'
;MNYLTEFDGKAFQSVAKADESIEKLADEVDENAKEAEKALEPFVERVKTLLGDRVKEVRLTHRLTDTPAILTTDADEMSTQMAKLFAAAGQSVPEVKYIFELNPDHVLVKRTADTEDEAQFKEWVELLLDQALFAERGTLEDPNQFIRRMNQLLVS
;
A
#
# COMPACT_ATOMS: atom_id res chain seq x y z
N MET A 1 4.56 -11.91 17.14
CA MET A 1 5.81 -12.69 17.33
C MET A 1 6.81 -11.88 18.17
N ASN A 2 6.40 -11.35 19.34
CA ASN A 2 7.28 -10.42 20.08
C ASN A 2 8.33 -11.11 20.96
N TYR A 3 8.16 -12.42 21.19
CA TYR A 3 9.00 -13.20 22.10
C TYR A 3 9.66 -14.41 21.43
N LEU A 4 9.17 -14.83 20.26
CA LEU A 4 9.78 -15.89 19.45
C LEU A 4 10.34 -15.24 18.19
N THR A 5 11.64 -14.95 18.21
CA THR A 5 12.34 -14.18 17.17
C THR A 5 13.01 -15.07 16.12
N GLU A 6 13.30 -16.33 16.46
CA GLU A 6 13.91 -17.29 15.54
C GLU A 6 13.45 -18.73 15.81
N PHE A 7 13.60 -19.58 14.79
CA PHE A 7 13.42 -21.02 14.90
C PHE A 7 14.42 -21.72 13.98
N ASP A 8 15.18 -22.69 14.51
CA ASP A 8 16.19 -23.45 13.75
C ASP A 8 17.19 -22.54 13.01
N GLY A 9 17.66 -21.49 13.70
CA GLY A 9 18.61 -20.50 13.16
C GLY A 9 18.02 -19.57 12.09
N LYS A 10 16.71 -19.60 11.84
CA LYS A 10 16.02 -18.71 10.90
C LYS A 10 15.20 -17.67 11.64
N ALA A 11 15.50 -16.40 11.40
CA ALA A 11 14.74 -15.29 11.96
C ALA A 11 13.34 -15.19 11.31
N PHE A 12 12.34 -14.80 12.10
CA PHE A 12 11.00 -14.54 11.59
C PHE A 12 10.91 -13.13 10.99
N GLN A 13 10.31 -13.03 9.81
CA GLN A 13 10.01 -11.74 9.17
C GLN A 13 8.52 -11.60 8.90
N SER A 14 7.98 -10.41 9.17
CA SER A 14 6.59 -10.08 8.89
C SER A 14 6.43 -9.57 7.47
N VAL A 15 5.58 -10.22 6.67
CA VAL A 15 5.25 -9.77 5.29
C VAL A 15 4.54 -8.42 5.25
N ALA A 16 3.88 -8.02 6.34
CA ALA A 16 3.20 -6.73 6.46
C ALA A 16 4.14 -5.56 6.82
N LYS A 17 5.43 -5.83 7.04
CA LYS A 17 6.45 -4.82 7.30
C LYS A 17 7.33 -4.64 6.07
N ALA A 18 7.71 -3.40 5.78
CA ALA A 18 8.72 -3.11 4.76
C ALA A 18 10.08 -3.69 5.21
N ASP A 19 10.75 -4.41 4.32
CA ASP A 19 12.03 -5.05 4.60
C ASP A 19 12.78 -5.35 3.29
N GLU A 20 14.05 -4.96 3.24
CA GLU A 20 14.91 -5.13 2.06
C GLU A 20 15.13 -6.60 1.68
N SER A 21 15.05 -7.54 2.63
CA SER A 21 15.19 -8.96 2.33
C SER A 21 13.98 -9.50 1.56
N ILE A 22 12.80 -8.94 1.79
CA ILE A 22 11.57 -9.30 1.04
C ILE A 22 11.64 -8.74 -0.38
N GLU A 23 12.17 -7.53 -0.54
CA GLU A 23 12.37 -6.92 -1.87
C GLU A 23 13.35 -7.75 -2.72
N LYS A 24 14.36 -8.36 -2.10
CA LYS A 24 15.31 -9.27 -2.76
C LYS A 24 14.72 -10.65 -3.10
N LEU A 25 13.54 -10.98 -2.60
CA LEU A 25 12.81 -12.21 -2.94
C LEU A 25 11.88 -12.05 -4.14
N ALA A 26 11.63 -10.81 -4.58
CA ALA A 26 10.95 -10.58 -5.84
C ALA A 26 11.81 -11.11 -6.99
N ASP A 27 11.17 -11.56 -8.06
CA ASP A 27 11.87 -12.03 -9.26
C ASP A 27 12.85 -10.95 -9.77
N GLU A 28 13.96 -11.37 -10.40
CA GLU A 28 14.92 -10.43 -10.95
C GLU A 28 14.21 -9.45 -11.89
N VAL A 29 14.15 -8.18 -11.48
CA VAL A 29 13.57 -7.10 -12.25
C VAL A 29 14.41 -6.91 -13.51
N ASP A 30 13.83 -7.28 -14.67
CA ASP A 30 14.51 -7.12 -15.96
C ASP A 30 14.76 -5.63 -16.29
N GLU A 31 15.58 -5.37 -17.30
CA GLU A 31 15.91 -3.98 -17.67
C GLU A 31 14.68 -3.18 -18.13
N ASN A 32 13.66 -3.83 -18.72
CA ASN A 32 12.45 -3.17 -19.17
C ASN A 32 11.57 -2.72 -17.98
N ALA A 33 11.51 -3.54 -16.93
CA ALA A 33 10.79 -3.21 -15.70
C ALA A 33 11.44 -2.04 -14.96
N LYS A 34 12.78 -1.93 -14.97
CA LYS A 34 13.49 -0.74 -14.44
C LYS A 34 13.22 0.54 -15.23
N GLU A 35 13.06 0.43 -16.55
CA GLU A 35 12.65 1.58 -17.37
C GLU A 35 11.19 1.97 -17.11
N ALA A 36 10.30 1.00 -16.93
CA ALA A 36 8.90 1.24 -16.57
C ALA A 36 8.75 1.90 -15.19
N GLU A 37 9.57 1.52 -14.21
CA GLU A 37 9.62 2.19 -12.90
C GLU A 37 9.96 3.67 -13.05
N LYS A 38 11.02 4.00 -13.81
CA LYS A 38 11.43 5.38 -14.05
C LYS A 38 10.33 6.19 -14.75
N ALA A 39 9.61 5.58 -15.68
CA ALA A 39 8.48 6.22 -16.35
C ALA A 39 7.31 6.52 -15.39
N LEU A 40 7.19 5.78 -14.27
CA LEU A 40 6.16 5.94 -13.25
C LEU A 40 6.57 6.86 -12.09
N GLU A 41 7.81 7.35 -12.03
CA GLU A 41 8.25 8.33 -11.02
C GLU A 41 7.32 9.56 -10.93
N PRO A 42 6.90 10.20 -12.05
CA PRO A 42 5.96 11.32 -12.00
C PRO A 42 4.59 10.92 -11.43
N PHE A 43 4.15 9.69 -11.69
CA PHE A 43 2.90 9.15 -11.15
C PHE A 43 3.00 8.97 -9.62
N VAL A 44 4.09 8.39 -9.13
CA VAL A 44 4.34 8.22 -7.69
C VAL A 44 4.33 9.58 -6.97
N GLU A 45 5.01 10.58 -7.51
CA GLU A 45 5.03 11.94 -6.93
C GLU A 45 3.65 12.62 -6.97
N ARG A 46 2.88 12.40 -8.05
CA ARG A 46 1.49 12.91 -8.16
C ARG A 46 0.59 12.28 -7.10
N VAL A 47 0.70 10.97 -6.88
CA VAL A 47 -0.03 10.25 -5.83
C VAL A 47 0.36 10.77 -4.45
N LYS A 48 1.67 10.91 -4.18
CA LYS A 48 2.18 11.42 -2.91
C LYS A 48 1.67 12.83 -2.61
N THR A 49 1.66 13.70 -3.61
CA THR A 49 1.13 15.06 -3.49
C THR A 49 -0.37 15.05 -3.19
N LEU A 50 -1.13 14.17 -3.84
CA LEU A 50 -2.57 14.04 -3.61
C LEU A 50 -2.89 13.52 -2.20
N LEU A 51 -2.16 12.52 -1.71
CA LEU A 51 -2.41 11.88 -0.42
C LEU A 51 -1.86 12.68 0.77
N GLY A 52 -0.82 13.48 0.56
CA GLY A 52 -0.20 14.32 1.59
C GLY A 52 0.17 13.51 2.83
N ASP A 53 -0.18 14.02 4.01
CA ASP A 53 0.19 13.42 5.30
C ASP A 53 -0.56 12.13 5.66
N ARG A 54 -1.52 11.68 4.83
CA ARG A 54 -2.27 10.43 5.06
C ARG A 54 -1.40 9.18 4.93
N VAL A 55 -0.32 9.28 4.16
CA VAL A 55 0.67 8.22 3.97
C VAL A 55 2.05 8.78 4.24
N LYS A 56 2.93 7.95 4.79
CA LYS A 56 4.33 8.31 5.04
C LYS A 56 5.09 8.48 3.73
N GLU A 57 4.86 7.54 2.83
CA GLU A 57 5.60 7.39 1.58
C GLU A 57 4.72 6.67 0.56
N VAL A 58 4.98 6.94 -0.72
CA VAL A 58 4.43 6.19 -1.84
C VAL A 58 5.61 5.63 -2.62
N ARG A 59 5.60 4.33 -2.93
CA ARG A 59 6.67 3.68 -3.69
C ARG A 59 6.15 2.57 -4.59
N LEU A 60 6.96 2.17 -5.57
CA LEU A 60 6.66 1.00 -6.41
C LEU A 60 7.14 -0.28 -5.72
N THR A 61 6.51 -1.40 -6.03
CA THR A 61 6.86 -2.69 -5.44
C THR A 61 6.61 -3.86 -6.39
N HIS A 62 7.54 -4.83 -6.40
CA HIS A 62 7.46 -6.05 -7.23
C HIS A 62 7.05 -7.28 -6.44
N ARG A 63 6.75 -7.14 -5.15
CA ARG A 63 6.28 -8.26 -4.31
C ARG A 63 4.81 -8.63 -4.54
N LEU A 64 4.10 -7.84 -5.32
CA LEU A 64 2.68 -8.01 -5.61
C LEU A 64 2.50 -8.66 -6.98
N THR A 65 1.58 -9.63 -7.06
CA THR A 65 1.23 -10.29 -8.32
C THR A 65 -0.07 -9.71 -8.89
N ASP A 66 -1.22 -10.14 -8.35
CA ASP A 66 -2.56 -9.77 -8.82
C ASP A 66 -3.17 -8.59 -8.05
N THR A 67 -2.44 -8.07 -7.06
CA THR A 67 -2.91 -6.98 -6.21
C THR A 67 -2.36 -5.65 -6.74
N PRO A 68 -3.21 -4.61 -6.93
CA PRO A 68 -2.75 -3.32 -7.44
C PRO A 68 -1.92 -2.52 -6.44
N ALA A 69 -2.26 -2.61 -5.15
CA ALA A 69 -1.62 -1.81 -4.12
C ALA A 69 -1.69 -2.50 -2.75
N ILE A 70 -0.73 -2.21 -1.88
CA ILE A 70 -0.69 -2.68 -0.49
C ILE A 70 -0.24 -1.54 0.43
N LEU A 71 -0.62 -1.64 1.70
CA LEU A 71 -0.08 -0.79 2.76
C LEU A 71 0.85 -1.61 3.63
N THR A 72 2.01 -1.06 3.93
CA THR A 72 2.93 -1.64 4.90
C THR A 72 3.36 -0.59 5.90
N THR A 73 3.97 -1.02 6.99
CA THR A 73 4.62 -0.14 7.96
C THR A 73 6.12 -0.40 7.94
N ASP A 74 6.90 0.57 8.39
CA ASP A 74 8.32 0.35 8.62
C ASP A 74 8.57 -0.73 9.69
N ALA A 75 9.77 -1.30 9.65
CA ALA A 75 10.18 -2.36 10.56
C ALA A 75 10.08 -1.95 12.05
N ASP A 76 10.43 -0.70 12.37
CA ASP A 76 10.47 -0.17 13.74
C ASP A 76 9.21 0.61 14.14
N GLU A 77 8.22 0.73 13.24
CA GLU A 77 6.99 1.47 13.52
C GLU A 77 5.85 0.58 14.02
N MET A 78 4.82 1.24 14.55
CA MET A 78 3.58 0.62 15.02
C MET A 78 2.92 -0.16 13.88
N SER A 79 2.83 -1.47 13.99
CA SER A 79 2.12 -2.27 12.99
C SER A 79 0.60 -2.17 13.18
N THR A 80 -0.16 -2.43 12.11
CA THR A 80 -1.63 -2.49 12.15
C THR A 80 -2.16 -3.46 13.19
N GLN A 81 -1.51 -4.62 13.33
CA GLN A 81 -1.92 -5.62 14.32
C GLN A 81 -1.67 -5.15 15.75
N MET A 82 -0.57 -4.42 15.96
CA MET A 82 -0.28 -3.82 17.26
C MET A 82 -1.30 -2.70 17.55
N ALA A 83 -1.61 -1.83 16.60
CA ALA A 83 -2.66 -0.81 16.75
C ALA A 83 -4.03 -1.41 17.12
N LYS A 84 -4.41 -2.54 16.49
CA LYS A 84 -5.64 -3.30 16.84
C LYS A 84 -5.62 -3.82 18.28
N LEU A 85 -4.48 -4.31 18.76
CA LEU A 85 -4.31 -4.76 20.15
C LEU A 85 -4.49 -3.60 21.15
N PHE A 86 -3.93 -2.42 20.86
CA PHE A 86 -4.14 -1.22 21.70
C PHE A 86 -5.63 -0.82 21.74
N ALA A 87 -6.30 -0.83 20.59
CA ALA A 87 -7.73 -0.51 20.49
C ALA A 87 -8.58 -1.50 21.32
N ALA A 88 -8.29 -2.80 21.19
CA ALA A 88 -8.99 -3.85 21.93
C ALA A 88 -8.74 -3.77 23.45
N ALA A 89 -7.57 -3.26 23.87
CA ALA A 89 -7.25 -2.99 25.26
C ALA A 89 -7.87 -1.68 25.79
N GLY A 90 -8.61 -0.93 24.97
CA GLY A 90 -9.21 0.36 25.34
C GLY A 90 -8.21 1.49 25.52
N GLN A 91 -6.99 1.34 25.01
CA GLN A 91 -5.96 2.37 25.05
C GLN A 91 -6.07 3.29 23.83
N SER A 92 -5.53 4.50 23.96
CA SER A 92 -5.35 5.40 22.82
C SER A 92 -4.45 4.73 21.79
N VAL A 93 -4.95 4.55 20.58
CA VAL A 93 -4.21 3.94 19.48
C VAL A 93 -3.29 5.00 18.86
N PRO A 94 -1.96 4.80 18.87
CA PRO A 94 -1.06 5.69 18.15
C PRO A 94 -1.38 5.68 16.66
N GLU A 95 -1.20 6.83 16.01
CA GLU A 95 -1.39 6.95 14.57
C GLU A 95 -0.41 6.03 13.83
N VAL A 96 -0.92 5.18 12.95
CA VAL A 96 -0.11 4.30 12.11
C VAL A 96 0.19 5.02 10.81
N LYS A 97 1.46 5.29 10.57
CA LYS A 97 1.94 5.86 9.32
C LYS A 97 2.23 4.75 8.32
N TYR A 98 1.45 4.69 7.25
CA TYR A 98 1.58 3.65 6.24
C TYR A 98 2.46 4.09 5.08
N ILE A 99 3.22 3.14 4.55
CA ILE A 99 3.86 3.21 3.24
C ILE A 99 2.89 2.60 2.23
N PHE A 100 2.50 3.39 1.24
CA PHE A 100 1.60 2.97 0.17
C PHE A 100 2.39 2.46 -1.03
N GLU A 101 2.26 1.17 -1.30
CA GLU A 101 3.01 0.54 -2.38
C GLU A 101 2.12 0.18 -3.54
N LEU A 102 2.60 0.52 -4.74
CA LEU A 102 1.88 0.34 -5.98
C LEU A 102 2.58 -0.70 -6.85
N ASN A 103 1.80 -1.63 -7.39
CA ASN A 103 2.29 -2.64 -8.33
C ASN A 103 2.36 -2.03 -9.74
N PRO A 104 3.57 -1.76 -10.27
CA PRO A 104 3.71 -1.12 -11.58
C PRO A 104 3.15 -1.98 -12.72
N ASP A 105 3.04 -3.30 -12.53
CA ASP A 105 2.57 -4.22 -13.56
C ASP A 105 1.06 -4.37 -13.64
N HIS A 106 0.35 -3.97 -12.58
CA HIS A 106 -1.08 -4.17 -12.47
C HIS A 106 -1.87 -3.19 -13.35
N VAL A 107 -2.90 -3.72 -14.06
CA VAL A 107 -3.71 -2.97 -15.04
C VAL A 107 -4.35 -1.72 -14.42
N LEU A 108 -4.87 -1.80 -13.20
CA LEU A 108 -5.46 -0.64 -12.52
C LEU A 108 -4.42 0.45 -12.20
N VAL A 109 -3.18 0.09 -11.90
CA VAL A 109 -2.12 1.06 -11.61
C VAL A 109 -1.72 1.78 -12.91
N LYS A 110 -1.50 1.02 -14.00
CA LYS A 110 -1.23 1.57 -15.33
C LYS A 110 -2.35 2.51 -15.78
N ARG A 111 -3.62 2.07 -15.69
CA ARG A 111 -4.79 2.91 -16.01
C ARG A 111 -4.85 4.19 -15.19
N THR A 112 -4.54 4.11 -13.90
CA THR A 112 -4.53 5.28 -13.02
C THR A 112 -3.41 6.25 -13.43
N ALA A 113 -2.22 5.73 -13.74
CA ALA A 113 -1.09 6.54 -14.21
C ALA A 113 -1.40 7.27 -15.53
N ASP A 114 -2.12 6.62 -16.45
CA ASP A 114 -2.51 7.19 -17.74
C ASP A 114 -3.70 8.16 -17.66
N THR A 115 -4.34 8.31 -16.49
CA THR A 115 -5.51 9.18 -16.33
C THR A 115 -5.08 10.65 -16.18
N GLU A 116 -5.28 11.44 -17.24
CA GLU A 116 -4.94 12.87 -17.24
C GLU A 116 -5.94 13.73 -16.46
N ASP A 117 -7.23 13.39 -16.48
CA ASP A 117 -8.26 14.15 -15.75
C ASP A 117 -8.03 14.08 -14.23
N GLU A 118 -7.81 15.23 -13.60
CA GLU A 118 -7.47 15.33 -12.18
C GLU A 118 -8.57 14.77 -11.26
N ALA A 119 -9.84 14.95 -11.62
CA ALA A 119 -10.94 14.46 -10.79
C ALA A 119 -11.02 12.93 -10.85
N GLN A 120 -10.93 12.35 -12.04
CA GLN A 120 -10.93 10.91 -12.23
C GLN A 120 -9.67 10.26 -11.66
N PHE A 121 -8.50 10.88 -11.84
CA PHE A 121 -7.25 10.43 -11.24
C PHE A 121 -7.38 10.34 -9.71
N LYS A 122 -7.92 11.39 -9.09
CA LYS A 122 -8.15 11.41 -7.65
C LYS A 122 -9.05 10.27 -7.20
N GLU A 123 -10.16 10.02 -7.88
CA GLU A 123 -11.05 8.91 -7.51
C GLU A 123 -10.38 7.55 -7.66
N TRP A 124 -9.55 7.34 -8.68
CA TRP A 124 -8.78 6.10 -8.82
C TRP A 124 -7.77 5.90 -7.69
N VAL A 125 -6.98 6.92 -7.35
CA VAL A 125 -5.99 6.83 -6.27
C VAL A 125 -6.67 6.55 -4.93
N GLU A 126 -7.77 7.24 -4.65
CA GLU A 126 -8.54 7.02 -3.42
C GLU A 126 -9.15 5.61 -3.38
N LEU A 127 -9.62 5.08 -4.51
CA LEU A 127 -10.11 3.70 -4.59
C LEU A 127 -8.99 2.69 -4.27
N LEU A 128 -7.80 2.87 -4.86
CA LEU A 128 -6.65 1.99 -4.61
C LEU A 128 -6.22 2.04 -3.14
N LEU A 129 -6.23 3.24 -2.53
CA LEU A 129 -5.90 3.41 -1.13
C LEU A 129 -6.93 2.74 -0.22
N ASP A 130 -8.23 2.91 -0.48
CA ASP A 130 -9.28 2.27 0.30
C ASP A 130 -9.22 0.74 0.19
N GLN A 131 -8.93 0.19 -0.99
CA GLN A 131 -8.73 -1.25 -1.18
C GLN A 131 -7.57 -1.76 -0.32
N ALA A 132 -6.44 -1.05 -0.32
CA ALA A 132 -5.28 -1.42 0.46
C ALA A 132 -5.53 -1.26 1.98
N LEU A 133 -6.22 -0.20 2.40
CA LEU A 133 -6.66 0.01 3.79
C LEU A 133 -7.58 -1.12 4.25
N PHE A 134 -8.53 -1.52 3.41
CA PHE A 134 -9.45 -2.59 3.74
C PHE A 134 -8.72 -3.93 3.87
N ALA A 135 -7.78 -4.24 2.97
CA ALA A 135 -6.97 -5.45 3.04
C ALA A 135 -6.11 -5.50 4.32
N GLU A 136 -5.49 -4.38 4.69
CA GLU A 136 -4.57 -4.31 5.84
C GLU A 136 -5.30 -4.21 7.18
N ARG A 137 -6.27 -3.28 7.30
CA ARG A 137 -7.03 -3.06 8.53
C ARG A 137 -8.18 -4.05 8.70
N GLY A 138 -8.67 -4.69 7.63
CA GLY A 138 -9.85 -5.56 7.65
C GLY A 138 -11.18 -4.81 7.83
N THR A 139 -11.14 -3.49 8.01
CA THR A 139 -12.29 -2.60 8.19
C THR A 139 -11.99 -1.25 7.57
N LEU A 140 -13.02 -0.57 7.08
CA LEU A 140 -12.94 0.82 6.61
C LEU A 140 -13.67 1.74 7.58
N GLU A 141 -13.20 2.98 7.68
CA GLU A 141 -13.86 4.03 8.48
C GLU A 141 -15.21 4.41 7.88
N ASP A 142 -15.28 4.54 6.55
CA ASP A 142 -16.54 4.75 5.81
C ASP A 142 -16.68 3.76 4.63
N PRO A 143 -17.26 2.58 4.87
CA PRO A 143 -17.54 1.61 3.81
C PRO A 143 -18.50 2.13 2.72
N ASN A 144 -19.39 3.07 3.06
CA ASN A 144 -20.34 3.62 2.09
C ASN A 144 -19.65 4.56 1.10
N GLN A 145 -18.70 5.37 1.58
CA GLN A 145 -17.88 6.22 0.72
C GLN A 145 -17.09 5.38 -0.28
N PHE A 146 -16.44 4.31 0.18
CA PHE A 146 -15.73 3.37 -0.69
C PHE A 146 -16.63 2.78 -1.80
N ILE A 147 -17.82 2.28 -1.43
CA ILE A 147 -18.77 1.71 -2.39
C ILE A 147 -19.24 2.78 -3.39
N ARG A 148 -19.54 4.00 -2.93
CA ARG A 148 -19.97 5.10 -3.82
C ARG A 148 -18.89 5.44 -4.84
N ARG A 149 -17.64 5.54 -4.41
CA ARG A 149 -16.48 5.80 -5.28
C ARG A 149 -16.31 4.72 -6.33
N MET A 150 -16.36 3.44 -5.91
CA MET A 150 -16.31 2.32 -6.84
C MET A 150 -17.45 2.38 -7.86
N ASN A 151 -18.69 2.62 -7.42
CA ASN A 151 -19.84 2.71 -8.32
C ASN A 151 -19.70 3.89 -9.31
N GLN A 152 -19.19 5.03 -8.87
CA GLN A 152 -18.96 6.18 -9.73
C GLN A 152 -17.94 5.87 -10.84
N LEU A 153 -16.83 5.20 -10.50
CA LEU A 153 -15.81 4.78 -11.46
C LEU A 153 -16.28 3.67 -12.42
N LEU A 154 -17.25 2.85 -12.02
CA LEU A 154 -17.83 1.82 -12.89
C LEU A 154 -18.86 2.38 -13.89
N VAL A 155 -19.49 3.50 -13.55
CA VAL A 155 -20.49 4.18 -14.41
C VAL A 155 -19.84 5.17 -15.38
N SER A 156 -18.63 5.66 -15.05
CA SER A 156 -17.86 6.62 -15.86
C SER A 156 -17.23 6.01 -17.11
#